data_AF-A0A1K1PJK1-F1
#
_entry.id   AF-A0A1K1PJK1-F1
#
_cell.length_a   1.000
_cell.length_b   1.000
_cell.length_c   1.000
_cell.angle_alpha   90.00
_cell.angle_beta   90.00
_cell.angle_gamma   90.00
#
_symmetry.space_group_name_H-M   'P 1'
#
loop_
_entity.id
_entity.type
_entity.pdbx_description
1 polymer ?
#
loop_
_entity_poly.entity_id
_entity_poly.type
_entity_poly.pdbx_seq_one_letter_code
_entity_poly.pdbx_strand_id
1 'polypeptide(L)'
;MKLSKLCGLLTAAVISASSLTVANIGDKSFYASAEEWCYAGETCEPLHDTSRDIQKEGVGNPLNFGERNTPADASTAEIRAINHKMTVQEVKYALYKEIDEHWDLISTRLGQTDREKMYALFLGLGSRESTLGEGKIGSDHETAYEDGWGVNSAHAYGTLQTAVTAFKDCDPKFMPEDNVPEMFQYSFTESNFYDCIISNHMGIRKILHFAEICIDEQDMHDYQVVRNSLKGFNTGWCTKAEDDGAYATYADEICAMAQFYYYEGHLYDNVFTWTSANGDKINKYRTADRWDWWGDGVPSMAPIAEKQEPDTTTTTTTTSSTTTTTTTSETTTSSVTTTSTTSDGNEKRVYGDANCDGAVDMSDVVLIMQALANPNKYGLEGTDSKHLTTKGSDNADVDTSSKGITANDALRIQEYLLHKVTTLEPEK
;
A
#
# COMPACT_ATOMS: atom_id res chain seq x y z
N MET A 1 1.98 68.65 19.88
CA MET A 1 3.04 68.27 18.93
C MET A 1 4.31 67.99 19.71
N LYS A 2 4.77 66.73 19.70
CA LYS A 2 5.97 66.24 20.39
C LYS A 2 7.21 66.44 19.50
N LEU A 3 8.36 66.75 20.12
CA LEU A 3 9.70 66.77 19.54
C LEU A 3 10.47 65.48 19.89
N SER A 4 11.18 64.90 18.89
CA SER A 4 12.52 64.23 18.96
C SER A 4 12.79 63.53 17.59
N LYS A 5 13.73 63.95 16.73
CA LYS A 5 15.19 63.62 16.67
C LYS A 5 15.47 62.09 16.78
N LEU A 6 16.34 61.40 16.05
CA LEU A 6 17.36 61.67 15.01
C LEU A 6 17.91 60.28 14.52
N CYS A 7 18.37 60.19 13.26
CA CYS A 7 19.40 59.33 12.63
C CYS A 7 19.78 57.90 13.11
N GLY A 8 20.04 57.03 12.12
CA GLY A 8 20.92 55.85 12.26
C GLY A 8 21.17 55.08 10.95
N LEU A 9 22.22 55.45 10.21
CA LEU A 9 22.87 54.65 9.14
C LEU A 9 23.82 53.63 9.80
N LEU A 10 23.80 52.36 9.37
CA LEU A 10 24.95 51.44 9.57
C LEU A 10 25.02 50.35 8.48
N THR A 11 25.88 50.64 7.49
CA THR A 11 26.94 49.79 6.90
C THR A 11 26.80 48.26 6.93
N ALA A 12 26.74 47.69 5.72
CA ALA A 12 27.10 46.30 5.43
C ALA A 12 28.60 46.06 5.63
N ALA A 13 28.95 45.07 6.45
CA ALA A 13 30.32 44.59 6.63
C ALA A 13 30.49 43.25 5.90
N VAL A 14 31.42 43.24 4.95
CA VAL A 14 31.96 42.08 4.26
C VAL A 14 32.79 41.27 5.25
N ILE A 15 32.45 39.99 5.46
CA ILE A 15 33.35 39.03 6.12
C ILE A 15 33.62 37.91 5.13
N SER A 16 34.85 37.91 4.62
CA SER A 16 35.48 36.86 3.84
C SER A 16 35.60 35.58 4.66
N ALA A 17 34.93 34.51 4.24
CA ALA A 17 35.15 33.18 4.78
C ALA A 17 36.24 32.45 3.97
N SER A 18 37.34 32.17 4.65
CA SER A 18 38.43 31.30 4.20
C SER A 18 37.95 29.86 4.03
N SER A 19 38.28 29.29 2.89
CA SER A 19 38.00 27.92 2.46
C SER A 19 38.61 26.86 3.40
N LEU A 20 37.76 26.03 4.00
CA LEU A 20 38.10 24.72 4.53
C LEU A 20 37.40 23.68 3.66
N THR A 21 38.20 22.91 2.92
CA THR A 21 37.76 21.75 2.14
C THR A 21 37.36 20.62 3.08
N VAL A 22 36.06 20.39 3.24
CA VAL A 22 35.52 19.10 3.69
C VAL A 22 35.27 18.28 2.44
N ALA A 23 35.91 17.11 2.36
CA ALA A 23 35.66 16.14 1.30
C ALA A 23 34.20 15.69 1.39
N ASN A 24 33.40 16.05 0.39
CA ASN A 24 32.01 15.66 0.30
C ASN A 24 31.95 14.18 -0.12
N ILE A 25 31.45 13.34 0.78
CA ILE A 25 30.94 12.00 0.46
C ILE A 25 29.78 12.22 -0.53
N GLY A 26 29.79 11.49 -1.65
CA GLY A 26 28.94 11.74 -2.80
C GLY A 26 27.46 11.90 -2.46
N ASP A 27 27.00 13.15 -2.57
CA ASP A 27 25.59 13.51 -2.55
C ASP A 27 25.00 13.07 -3.90
N LYS A 28 24.10 12.09 -3.89
CA LYS A 28 23.29 11.76 -5.08
C LYS A 28 22.33 12.91 -5.31
N SER A 29 22.79 13.91 -6.07
CA SER A 29 21.99 15.09 -6.40
C SER A 29 20.75 14.69 -7.20
N PHE A 30 19.58 15.09 -6.72
CA PHE A 30 18.33 15.12 -7.50
C PHE A 30 18.56 15.94 -8.77
N TYR A 31 18.59 15.29 -9.93
CA TYR A 31 18.76 15.98 -11.21
C TYR A 31 17.41 16.52 -11.71
N ALA A 32 16.96 17.64 -11.17
CA ALA A 32 16.04 18.50 -11.92
C ALA A 32 16.91 19.31 -12.91
N SER A 33 16.81 19.04 -14.21
CA SER A 33 17.47 19.89 -15.20
C SER A 33 16.90 21.30 -15.10
N ALA A 34 17.76 22.31 -14.98
CA ALA A 34 17.38 23.71 -14.77
C ALA A 34 16.44 24.31 -15.84
N GLU A 35 16.21 23.59 -16.95
CA GLU A 35 15.33 23.98 -18.05
C GLU A 35 13.89 23.45 -17.91
N GLU A 36 13.63 22.46 -17.04
CA GLU A 36 12.31 21.85 -16.83
C GLU A 36 12.07 21.50 -15.35
N TRP A 37 11.53 22.43 -14.55
CA TRP A 37 11.18 22.19 -13.14
C TRP A 37 9.81 21.51 -13.01
N CYS A 38 9.64 20.35 -13.66
CA CYS A 38 8.35 19.68 -13.77
C CYS A 38 8.26 18.27 -13.18
N TYR A 39 9.38 17.61 -12.90
CA TYR A 39 9.46 16.32 -12.22
C TYR A 39 10.83 16.09 -11.59
N ALA A 40 10.94 15.08 -10.75
CA ALA A 40 12.17 14.64 -10.09
C ALA A 40 12.16 13.11 -9.96
N GLY A 41 13.25 12.55 -9.45
CA GLY A 41 13.45 11.10 -9.36
C GLY A 41 14.20 10.54 -10.56
N GLU A 42 14.32 9.22 -10.61
CA GLU A 42 15.07 8.49 -11.64
C GLU A 42 14.18 7.44 -12.29
N THR A 43 14.34 7.27 -13.61
CA THR A 43 13.72 6.15 -14.33
C THR A 43 14.38 4.84 -13.90
N CYS A 44 13.58 3.80 -13.70
CA CYS A 44 14.07 2.45 -13.39
C CYS A 44 13.13 1.41 -13.99
N GLU A 45 13.60 0.16 -14.06
CA GLU A 45 12.77 -0.95 -14.52
C GLU A 45 11.56 -1.16 -13.58
N PRO A 46 10.38 -1.54 -14.11
CA PRO A 46 9.22 -1.92 -13.31
C PRO A 46 9.52 -3.06 -12.33
N LEU A 47 8.84 -3.08 -11.18
CA LEU A 47 8.91 -4.19 -10.22
C LEU A 47 8.06 -5.40 -10.64
N HIS A 48 7.01 -5.19 -11.43
CA HIS A 48 6.15 -6.28 -11.91
C HIS A 48 6.75 -7.02 -13.11
N ASP A 49 6.23 -8.22 -13.35
CA ASP A 49 6.49 -8.98 -14.58
C ASP A 49 5.91 -8.24 -15.80
N THR A 50 6.79 -7.67 -16.61
CA THR A 50 6.43 -6.85 -17.79
C THR A 50 5.78 -7.66 -18.93
N SER A 51 5.66 -8.99 -18.79
CA SER A 51 4.88 -9.81 -19.71
C SER A 51 3.38 -9.87 -19.40
N ARG A 52 2.94 -9.36 -18.24
CA ARG A 52 1.53 -9.32 -17.83
C ARG A 52 0.69 -8.42 -18.73
N ASP A 53 -0.55 -8.85 -19.00
CA ASP A 53 -1.56 -7.98 -19.59
C ASP A 53 -2.13 -7.07 -18.50
N ILE A 54 -1.55 -5.89 -18.31
CA ILE A 54 -1.92 -4.96 -17.23
C ILE A 54 -3.41 -4.62 -17.25
N GLN A 55 -4.01 -4.50 -18.43
CA GLN A 55 -5.41 -4.12 -18.53
C GLN A 55 -6.33 -5.21 -17.97
N LYS A 56 -5.95 -6.49 -18.11
CA LYS A 56 -6.73 -7.63 -17.60
C LYS A 56 -6.32 -8.07 -16.19
N GLU A 57 -5.03 -8.08 -15.92
CA GLU A 57 -4.42 -8.76 -14.78
C GLU A 57 -3.80 -7.80 -13.76
N GLY A 58 -3.63 -6.54 -14.12
CA GLY A 58 -2.94 -5.56 -13.29
C GLY A 58 -1.45 -5.84 -13.15
N VAL A 59 -0.79 -5.07 -12.30
CA VAL A 59 0.64 -5.24 -12.01
C VAL A 59 0.90 -6.42 -11.07
N GLY A 60 -0.15 -6.97 -10.46
CA GLY A 60 -0.03 -8.01 -9.45
C GLY A 60 0.52 -7.46 -8.13
N ASN A 61 1.25 -8.28 -7.38
CA ASN A 61 1.79 -7.89 -6.07
C ASN A 61 3.29 -8.23 -5.96
N PRO A 62 4.17 -7.56 -6.72
CA PRO A 62 5.60 -7.90 -6.78
C PRO A 62 6.35 -7.67 -5.46
N LEU A 63 5.79 -6.85 -4.57
CA LEU A 63 6.33 -6.56 -3.24
C LEU A 63 5.70 -7.43 -2.14
N ASN A 64 4.77 -8.32 -2.50
CA ASN A 64 4.08 -9.23 -1.59
C ASN A 64 3.47 -8.52 -0.37
N PHE A 65 2.86 -7.35 -0.59
CA PHE A 65 2.09 -6.66 0.45
C PHE A 65 0.88 -7.50 0.85
N GLY A 66 0.66 -7.70 2.15
CA GLY A 66 -0.59 -8.27 2.65
C GLY A 66 -1.65 -7.18 2.80
N GLU A 67 -2.69 -7.44 3.61
CA GLU A 67 -3.64 -6.42 4.10
C GLU A 67 -2.95 -5.19 4.74
N ARG A 68 -1.68 -5.37 5.12
CA ARG A 68 -0.82 -4.40 5.78
C ARG A 68 0.60 -4.54 5.24
N ASN A 69 1.36 -3.44 5.17
CA ASN A 69 2.80 -3.50 4.87
C ASN A 69 3.66 -3.69 6.13
N THR A 70 3.05 -3.63 7.31
CA THR A 70 3.77 -3.68 8.60
C THR A 70 3.39 -4.89 9.46
N PRO A 71 4.20 -5.29 10.46
CA PRO A 71 3.84 -6.35 11.43
C PRO A 71 2.64 -5.96 12.30
N ALA A 72 1.71 -6.88 12.59
CA ALA A 72 0.42 -6.58 13.25
C ALA A 72 0.55 -5.98 14.66
N ASP A 73 1.64 -6.31 15.34
CA ASP A 73 2.01 -5.85 16.67
C ASP A 73 3.05 -4.73 16.65
N ALA A 74 3.41 -4.20 15.49
CA ALA A 74 4.36 -3.10 15.36
C ALA A 74 3.87 -1.85 16.08
N SER A 75 4.78 -1.20 16.80
CA SER A 75 4.52 0.11 17.38
C SER A 75 4.35 1.18 16.29
N THR A 76 3.65 2.27 16.63
CA THR A 76 3.48 3.43 15.75
C THR A 76 4.81 3.95 15.19
N ALA A 77 5.87 3.97 16.00
CA ALA A 77 7.19 4.40 15.55
C ALA A 77 7.80 3.44 14.51
N GLU A 78 7.61 2.13 14.67
CA GLU A 78 8.08 1.12 13.71
C GLU A 78 7.30 1.21 12.40
N ILE A 79 5.97 1.33 12.48
CA ILE A 79 5.10 1.48 11.31
C ILE A 79 5.54 2.69 10.48
N ARG A 80 5.66 3.85 11.13
CA ARG A 80 6.08 5.09 10.45
C ARG A 80 7.50 4.98 9.89
N ALA A 81 8.43 4.35 10.61
CA ALA A 81 9.79 4.14 10.12
C ALA A 81 9.88 3.20 8.90
N ILE A 82 8.97 2.24 8.76
CA ILE A 82 8.85 1.39 7.56
C ILE A 82 8.36 2.24 6.39
N ASN A 83 7.25 2.96 6.58
CA ASN A 83 6.67 3.85 5.58
C ASN A 83 7.64 4.92 5.10
N HIS A 84 8.42 5.49 6.02
CA HIS A 84 9.39 6.54 5.76
C HIS A 84 10.49 6.12 4.77
N LYS A 85 10.81 4.82 4.73
CA LYS A 85 11.88 4.25 3.90
C LYS A 85 11.41 3.86 2.50
N MET A 86 10.10 3.87 2.25
CA MET A 86 9.56 3.46 0.95
C MET A 86 10.06 4.41 -0.14
N THR A 87 10.56 3.82 -1.22
CA THR A 87 10.85 4.51 -2.47
C THR A 87 9.57 4.99 -3.14
N VAL A 88 9.68 5.94 -4.07
CA VAL A 88 8.54 6.40 -4.88
C VAL A 88 7.93 5.22 -5.63
N GLN A 89 8.76 4.32 -6.17
CA GLN A 89 8.28 3.11 -6.82
C GLN A 89 7.47 2.23 -5.85
N GLU A 90 7.98 1.91 -4.67
CA GLU A 90 7.23 1.13 -3.67
C GLU A 90 5.91 1.80 -3.25
N VAL A 91 5.88 3.13 -3.13
CA VAL A 91 4.64 3.90 -2.87
C VAL A 91 3.63 3.73 -4.01
N LYS A 92 4.06 3.76 -5.27
CA LYS A 92 3.18 3.52 -6.43
C LYS A 92 2.61 2.10 -6.39
N TYR A 93 3.44 1.09 -6.14
CA TYR A 93 2.97 -0.30 -6.09
C TYR A 93 2.07 -0.61 -4.89
N ALA A 94 2.26 0.09 -3.76
CA ALA A 94 1.34 0.03 -2.62
C ALA A 94 -0.07 0.55 -2.99
N LEU A 95 -0.16 1.57 -3.85
CA LEU A 95 -1.45 2.01 -4.41
C LEU A 95 -2.01 1.00 -5.41
N TYR A 96 -1.16 0.48 -6.31
CA TYR A 96 -1.61 -0.44 -7.35
C TYR A 96 -2.15 -1.75 -6.79
N LYS A 97 -1.58 -2.25 -5.69
CA LYS A 97 -2.11 -3.41 -4.97
C LYS A 97 -3.58 -3.21 -4.61
N GLU A 98 -3.93 -2.09 -3.97
CA GLU A 98 -5.32 -1.80 -3.60
C GLU A 98 -6.22 -1.55 -4.82
N ILE A 99 -5.70 -0.89 -5.86
CA ILE A 99 -6.47 -0.67 -7.10
C ILE A 99 -6.77 -1.99 -7.81
N ASP A 100 -5.81 -2.91 -7.86
CA ASP A 100 -5.96 -4.21 -8.52
C ASP A 100 -6.93 -5.12 -7.75
N GLU A 101 -6.82 -5.16 -6.43
CA GLU A 101 -7.69 -5.97 -5.57
C GLU A 101 -9.16 -5.55 -5.65
N HIS A 102 -9.41 -4.24 -5.74
CA HIS A 102 -10.75 -3.67 -5.81
C HIS A 102 -11.13 -3.22 -7.22
N TRP A 103 -10.44 -3.73 -8.26
CA TRP A 103 -10.52 -3.21 -9.64
C TRP A 103 -11.94 -3.16 -10.18
N ASP A 104 -12.69 -4.26 -10.06
CA ASP A 104 -14.03 -4.36 -10.66
C ASP A 104 -14.99 -3.32 -10.02
N LEU A 105 -14.85 -3.06 -8.72
CA LEU A 105 -15.61 -2.03 -8.01
C LEU A 105 -15.18 -0.62 -8.42
N ILE A 106 -13.88 -0.34 -8.38
CA ILE A 106 -13.32 0.99 -8.67
C ILE A 106 -13.63 1.39 -10.12
N SER A 107 -13.37 0.49 -11.08
CA SER A 107 -13.62 0.72 -12.51
C SER A 107 -15.09 0.99 -12.80
N THR A 108 -16.00 0.25 -12.16
CA THR A 108 -17.46 0.40 -12.32
C THR A 108 -17.94 1.73 -11.74
N ARG A 109 -17.59 2.03 -10.48
CA ARG A 109 -18.08 3.25 -9.80
C ARG A 109 -17.50 4.53 -10.38
N LEU A 110 -16.27 4.50 -10.92
CA LEU A 110 -15.64 5.68 -11.51
C LEU A 110 -15.75 5.74 -13.04
N GLY A 111 -16.35 4.72 -13.68
CA GLY A 111 -16.57 4.69 -15.12
C GLY A 111 -15.27 4.70 -15.92
N GLN A 112 -14.30 3.87 -15.56
CA GLN A 112 -13.01 3.82 -16.26
C GLN A 112 -12.53 2.39 -16.42
N THR A 113 -12.35 1.97 -17.68
CA THR A 113 -11.96 0.61 -18.04
C THR A 113 -10.48 0.46 -18.37
N ASP A 114 -9.77 1.57 -18.57
CA ASP A 114 -8.32 1.58 -18.71
C ASP A 114 -7.67 1.61 -17.32
N ARG A 115 -7.02 0.50 -16.97
CA ARG A 115 -6.42 0.32 -15.65
C ARG A 115 -5.24 1.25 -15.40
N GLU A 116 -4.45 1.52 -16.43
CA GLU A 116 -3.32 2.44 -16.34
C GLU A 116 -3.77 3.89 -16.17
N LYS A 117 -4.94 4.28 -16.71
CA LYS A 117 -5.55 5.57 -16.39
C LYS A 117 -6.00 5.65 -14.93
N MET A 118 -6.50 4.55 -14.36
CA MET A 118 -6.85 4.50 -12.94
C MET A 118 -5.61 4.63 -12.06
N TYR A 119 -4.53 3.90 -12.36
CA TYR A 119 -3.23 4.07 -11.71
C TYR A 119 -2.76 5.52 -11.79
N ALA A 120 -2.78 6.11 -12.99
CA ALA A 120 -2.41 7.50 -13.21
C ALA A 120 -3.24 8.49 -12.37
N LEU A 121 -4.55 8.29 -12.27
CA LEU A 121 -5.43 9.13 -11.45
C LEU A 121 -4.99 9.14 -9.99
N PHE A 122 -4.78 7.97 -9.40
CA PHE A 122 -4.36 7.84 -8.01
C PHE A 122 -2.92 8.30 -7.79
N LEU A 123 -2.04 8.19 -8.79
CA LEU A 123 -0.73 8.85 -8.74
C LEU A 123 -0.86 10.37 -8.74
N GLY A 124 -1.73 10.93 -9.58
CA GLY A 124 -2.03 12.37 -9.57
C GLY A 124 -2.57 12.84 -8.23
N LEU A 125 -3.47 12.08 -7.61
CA LEU A 125 -3.97 12.35 -6.26
C LEU A 125 -2.82 12.27 -5.23
N GLY A 126 -2.02 11.22 -5.27
CA GLY A 126 -0.86 11.08 -4.38
C GLY A 126 0.18 12.20 -4.56
N SER A 127 0.41 12.68 -5.78
CA SER A 127 1.25 13.86 -6.04
C SER A 127 0.65 15.14 -5.47
N ARG A 128 -0.67 15.30 -5.58
CA ARG A 128 -1.38 16.48 -5.07
C ARG A 128 -1.35 16.54 -3.55
N GLU A 129 -1.42 15.38 -2.90
CA GLU A 129 -1.60 15.25 -1.46
C GLU A 129 -0.29 15.09 -0.69
N SER A 130 0.67 14.33 -1.22
CA SER A 130 1.91 14.00 -0.51
C SER A 130 3.17 14.10 -1.37
N THR A 131 3.05 14.54 -2.63
CA THR A 131 4.16 14.53 -3.59
C THR A 131 4.72 13.10 -3.78
N LEU A 132 3.86 12.08 -3.71
CA LEU A 132 4.23 10.66 -3.69
C LEU A 132 5.37 10.33 -2.70
N GLY A 133 5.40 11.00 -1.56
CA GLY A 133 6.36 10.72 -0.50
C GLY A 133 7.76 11.29 -0.68
N GLU A 134 7.91 12.26 -1.60
CA GLU A 134 9.13 13.02 -1.95
C GLU A 134 10.42 12.53 -1.27
N GLY A 135 11.17 11.64 -1.94
CA GLY A 135 12.62 11.42 -1.78
C GLY A 135 13.23 11.13 -0.40
N LYS A 136 12.46 11.21 0.69
CA LYS A 136 12.91 11.18 2.09
C LYS A 136 11.87 10.67 3.07
N ILE A 137 10.56 10.77 2.78
CA ILE A 137 9.51 10.42 3.76
C ILE A 137 8.59 9.27 3.32
N GLY A 138 8.72 8.74 2.10
CA GLY A 138 7.89 7.63 1.60
C GLY A 138 6.40 7.86 1.86
N SER A 139 5.67 6.85 2.34
CA SER A 139 4.25 7.03 2.70
C SER A 139 4.04 7.63 4.10
N ASP A 140 5.09 8.09 4.80
CA ASP A 140 5.01 8.66 6.14
C ASP A 140 4.76 10.18 6.12
N HIS A 141 3.57 10.56 5.65
CA HIS A 141 3.14 11.95 5.60
C HIS A 141 1.88 12.15 6.44
N GLU A 142 1.94 13.01 7.45
CA GLU A 142 0.83 13.30 8.37
C GLU A 142 0.53 14.79 8.41
N THR A 143 -0.75 15.16 8.40
CA THR A 143 -1.20 16.57 8.50
C THR A 143 -2.22 16.76 9.61
N ALA A 144 -2.31 17.97 10.16
CA ALA A 144 -3.21 18.35 11.25
C ALA A 144 -3.08 17.51 12.56
N TYR A 145 -1.91 16.91 12.81
CA TYR A 145 -1.62 16.17 14.05
C TYR A 145 -1.55 17.07 15.30
N GLU A 146 -1.24 18.36 15.13
CA GLU A 146 -1.06 19.31 16.23
C GLU A 146 -2.36 19.63 16.98
N ASP A 147 -3.52 19.39 16.35
CA ASP A 147 -4.84 19.58 16.95
C ASP A 147 -5.25 18.45 17.92
N GLY A 148 -4.43 17.40 17.99
CA GLY A 148 -4.67 16.21 18.81
C GLY A 148 -5.26 15.05 18.02
N TRP A 149 -4.96 13.83 18.48
CA TRP A 149 -5.32 12.57 17.82
C TRP A 149 -6.82 12.49 17.47
N GLY A 150 -7.13 12.54 16.18
CA GLY A 150 -8.48 12.36 15.64
C GLY A 150 -9.47 13.49 15.97
N VAL A 151 -9.01 14.62 16.49
CA VAL A 151 -9.87 15.75 16.86
C VAL A 151 -10.32 16.54 15.62
N ASN A 152 -9.39 16.77 14.69
CA ASN A 152 -9.67 17.49 13.46
C ASN A 152 -10.09 16.48 12.37
N SER A 153 -11.20 16.75 11.68
CA SER A 153 -11.64 15.93 10.53
C SER A 153 -10.64 15.91 9.38
N ALA A 154 -9.75 16.91 9.33
CA ALA A 154 -8.65 17.00 8.37
C ALA A 154 -7.35 16.34 8.86
N HIS A 155 -7.33 15.70 10.03
CA HIS A 155 -6.21 14.84 10.43
C HIS A 155 -6.10 13.71 9.41
N ALA A 156 -4.98 13.65 8.70
CA ALA A 156 -4.83 12.77 7.55
C ALA A 156 -3.42 12.18 7.49
N TYR A 157 -3.32 10.99 6.90
CA TYR A 157 -2.07 10.26 6.77
C TYR A 157 -1.90 9.60 5.40
N GLY A 158 -0.65 9.33 5.03
CA GLY A 158 -0.33 8.45 3.90
C GLY A 158 -0.25 9.16 2.57
N THR A 159 -0.06 8.36 1.51
CA THR A 159 0.14 8.84 0.14
C THR A 159 -1.03 9.67 -0.37
N LEU A 160 -2.26 9.24 -0.05
CA LEU A 160 -3.48 9.93 -0.46
C LEU A 160 -3.94 10.99 0.53
N GLN A 161 -3.23 11.21 1.65
CA GLN A 161 -3.73 12.00 2.79
C GLN A 161 -5.14 11.54 3.20
N THR A 162 -5.27 10.25 3.52
CA THR A 162 -6.53 9.66 3.97
C THR A 162 -6.93 10.22 5.32
N ALA A 163 -8.00 11.01 5.33
CA ALA A 163 -8.52 11.66 6.53
C ALA A 163 -9.12 10.65 7.53
N VAL A 164 -9.06 10.98 8.83
CA VAL A 164 -9.66 10.18 9.92
C VAL A 164 -11.14 9.87 9.71
N THR A 165 -11.84 10.71 8.95
CA THR A 165 -13.27 10.54 8.60
C THR A 165 -13.54 9.29 7.75
N ALA A 166 -12.54 8.75 7.06
CA ALA A 166 -12.68 7.49 6.32
C ALA A 166 -12.90 6.29 7.28
N PHE A 167 -12.30 6.35 8.47
CA PHE A 167 -12.21 5.23 9.39
C PHE A 167 -13.46 5.10 10.24
N LYS A 168 -13.81 3.84 10.53
CA LYS A 168 -14.86 3.52 11.49
C LYS A 168 -14.42 3.92 12.90
N ASP A 169 -15.35 4.15 13.82
CA ASP A 169 -15.05 4.44 15.23
C ASP A 169 -14.20 5.71 15.45
N CYS A 170 -14.15 6.61 14.46
CA CYS A 170 -13.62 7.97 14.61
C CYS A 170 -14.57 8.86 15.44
N ASP A 171 -14.30 10.17 15.58
CA ASP A 171 -15.18 11.06 16.35
C ASP A 171 -16.63 10.94 15.82
N PRO A 172 -17.61 10.57 16.66
CA PRO A 172 -18.99 10.32 16.23
C PRO A 172 -19.72 11.58 15.74
N LYS A 173 -19.10 12.77 15.80
CA LYS A 173 -19.60 14.00 15.18
C LYS A 173 -19.28 14.09 13.69
N PHE A 174 -18.32 13.30 13.20
CA PHE A 174 -18.02 13.24 11.78
C PHE A 174 -19.14 12.52 11.03
N MET A 175 -19.32 12.85 9.75
CA MET A 175 -20.31 12.20 8.91
C MET A 175 -19.90 10.75 8.66
N PRO A 176 -20.82 9.77 8.82
CA PRO A 176 -20.51 8.37 8.57
C PRO A 176 -20.34 8.06 7.07
N GLU A 177 -19.48 7.09 6.76
CA GLU A 177 -19.16 6.65 5.39
C GLU A 177 -19.56 5.18 5.16
N ASP A 178 -20.84 4.86 5.39
CA ASP A 178 -21.36 3.48 5.39
C ASP A 178 -21.83 2.96 4.00
N ASN A 179 -21.72 3.80 2.96
CA ASN A 179 -22.22 3.55 1.58
C ASN A 179 -21.23 2.82 0.64
N VAL A 180 -20.17 2.24 1.20
CA VAL A 180 -19.23 1.36 0.47
C VAL A 180 -19.09 0.03 1.23
N PRO A 181 -20.16 -0.80 1.27
CA PRO A 181 -20.12 -2.08 1.98
C PRO A 181 -19.19 -3.12 1.34
N GLU A 182 -18.80 -2.95 0.08
CA GLU A 182 -17.92 -3.87 -0.67
C GLU A 182 -16.46 -3.77 -0.25
N MET A 183 -16.06 -2.65 0.36
CA MET A 183 -14.71 -2.46 0.90
C MET A 183 -14.77 -2.37 2.43
N PHE A 184 -13.91 -3.13 3.10
CA PHE A 184 -13.87 -3.18 4.55
C PHE A 184 -13.52 -1.82 5.16
N GLN A 185 -14.29 -1.39 6.15
CA GLN A 185 -14.05 -0.12 6.84
C GLN A 185 -13.26 -0.37 8.13
N TYR A 186 -11.95 -0.11 8.11
CA TYR A 186 -11.09 -0.26 9.27
C TYR A 186 -11.44 0.72 10.40
N SER A 187 -11.36 0.27 11.65
CA SER A 187 -11.50 1.12 12.84
C SER A 187 -10.34 2.10 12.98
N PHE A 188 -10.61 3.30 13.50
CA PHE A 188 -9.64 4.34 13.73
C PHE A 188 -8.74 4.00 14.93
N THR A 189 -7.58 3.43 14.64
CA THR A 189 -6.52 3.12 15.60
C THR A 189 -5.18 3.57 15.02
N GLU A 190 -4.17 3.80 15.86
CA GLU A 190 -2.84 4.18 15.34
C GLU A 190 -2.27 3.12 14.38
N SER A 191 -2.44 1.83 14.69
CA SER A 191 -1.97 0.74 13.84
C SER A 191 -2.61 0.76 12.44
N ASN A 192 -3.91 1.02 12.36
CA ASN A 192 -4.63 1.09 11.08
C ASN A 192 -4.35 2.40 10.33
N PHE A 193 -4.36 3.53 11.05
CA PHE A 193 -4.22 4.85 10.46
C PHE A 193 -2.84 5.07 9.85
N TYR A 194 -1.79 4.57 10.52
CA TYR A 194 -0.42 4.74 10.08
C TYR A 194 0.09 3.63 9.15
N ASP A 195 -0.62 2.51 8.95
CA ASP A 195 -0.19 1.50 7.96
C ASP A 195 -0.47 1.99 6.53
N CYS A 196 0.50 1.87 5.60
CA CYS A 196 0.35 2.50 4.29
C CYS A 196 -0.68 1.80 3.40
N ILE A 197 -0.82 0.49 3.52
CA ILE A 197 -1.77 -0.30 2.73
C ILE A 197 -3.18 0.01 3.21
N ILE A 198 -3.41 -0.02 4.54
CA ILE A 198 -4.70 0.36 5.11
C ILE A 198 -5.03 1.82 4.79
N SER A 199 -4.07 2.74 4.90
CA SER A 199 -4.29 4.15 4.56
C SER A 199 -4.73 4.31 3.09
N ASN A 200 -4.08 3.62 2.15
CA ASN A 200 -4.47 3.62 0.74
C ASN A 200 -5.86 3.00 0.52
N HIS A 201 -6.14 1.85 1.14
CA HIS A 201 -7.44 1.18 1.10
C HIS A 201 -8.56 2.13 1.51
N MET A 202 -8.39 2.77 2.67
CA MET A 202 -9.37 3.69 3.24
C MET A 202 -9.51 4.98 2.42
N GLY A 203 -8.43 5.44 1.78
CA GLY A 203 -8.46 6.58 0.87
C GLY A 203 -9.25 6.29 -0.41
N ILE A 204 -9.01 5.13 -1.02
CA ILE A 204 -9.79 4.65 -2.18
C ILE A 204 -11.25 4.47 -1.79
N ARG A 205 -11.53 3.82 -0.65
CA ARG A 205 -12.89 3.66 -0.13
C ARG A 205 -13.59 5.01 0.05
N LYS A 206 -12.91 6.02 0.57
CA LYS A 206 -13.44 7.39 0.71
C LYS A 206 -13.75 8.06 -0.64
N ILE A 207 -12.93 7.84 -1.68
CA ILE A 207 -13.25 8.29 -3.05
C ILE A 207 -14.54 7.63 -3.54
N LEU A 208 -14.72 6.33 -3.30
CA LEU A 208 -15.93 5.60 -3.68
C LEU A 208 -17.16 5.99 -2.85
N HIS A 209 -16.97 6.40 -1.59
CA HIS A 209 -18.03 7.00 -0.77
C HIS A 209 -18.60 8.25 -1.44
N PHE A 210 -17.74 9.15 -1.91
CA PHE A 210 -18.20 10.33 -2.63
C PHE A 210 -18.71 10.02 -4.04
N ALA A 211 -18.20 8.97 -4.70
CA ALA A 211 -18.70 8.56 -6.00
C ALA A 211 -20.17 8.12 -5.94
N GLU A 212 -20.55 7.36 -4.91
CA GLU A 212 -21.95 6.98 -4.68
C GLU A 212 -22.83 8.22 -4.49
N ILE A 213 -22.45 9.16 -3.63
CA ILE A 213 -23.21 10.40 -3.42
C ILE A 213 -23.33 11.20 -4.74
N CYS A 214 -22.24 11.26 -5.53
CA CYS A 214 -22.26 11.94 -6.83
C CYS A 214 -23.27 11.31 -7.80
N ILE A 215 -23.34 9.97 -7.84
CA ILE A 215 -24.24 9.23 -8.74
C ILE A 215 -25.68 9.32 -8.23
N ASP A 216 -25.92 8.92 -6.99
CA ASP A 216 -27.27 8.64 -6.47
C ASP A 216 -27.97 9.91 -5.94
N GLU A 217 -27.23 10.85 -5.35
CA GLU A 217 -27.81 12.06 -4.76
C GLU A 217 -27.66 13.31 -5.65
N GLN A 218 -26.56 13.40 -6.41
CA GLN A 218 -26.24 14.59 -7.21
C GLN A 218 -26.54 14.44 -8.71
N ASP A 219 -27.00 13.27 -9.16
CA ASP A 219 -27.32 12.96 -10.57
C ASP A 219 -26.17 13.32 -11.52
N MET A 220 -24.93 13.02 -11.10
CA MET A 220 -23.73 13.27 -11.89
C MET A 220 -23.40 12.08 -12.78
N HIS A 221 -22.82 12.36 -13.94
CA HIS A 221 -22.46 11.36 -14.94
C HIS A 221 -21.05 11.60 -15.50
N ASP A 222 -20.52 10.61 -16.21
CA ASP A 222 -19.23 10.67 -16.90
C ASP A 222 -18.09 11.11 -15.96
N TYR A 223 -17.18 11.96 -16.45
CA TYR A 223 -16.08 12.50 -15.65
C TYR A 223 -16.52 13.35 -14.44
N GLN A 224 -17.79 13.78 -14.38
CA GLN A 224 -18.27 14.62 -13.28
C GLN A 224 -18.22 13.86 -11.96
N VAL A 225 -18.45 12.54 -11.98
CA VAL A 225 -18.40 11.69 -10.78
C VAL A 225 -16.99 11.73 -10.20
N VAL A 226 -15.97 11.32 -10.95
CA VAL A 226 -14.58 11.32 -10.45
C VAL A 226 -14.09 12.73 -10.08
N ARG A 227 -14.39 13.77 -10.88
CA ARG A 227 -13.99 15.15 -10.61
C ARG A 227 -14.58 15.67 -9.29
N ASN A 228 -15.83 15.33 -8.99
CA ASN A 228 -16.49 15.75 -7.76
C ASN A 228 -16.18 14.85 -6.56
N SER A 229 -15.90 13.55 -6.77
CA SER A 229 -15.38 12.67 -5.73
C SER A 229 -14.05 13.16 -5.20
N LEU A 230 -13.14 13.62 -6.07
CA LEU A 230 -11.89 14.26 -5.65
C LEU A 230 -12.15 15.53 -4.83
N LYS A 231 -13.08 16.38 -5.25
CA LYS A 231 -13.46 17.56 -4.46
C LYS A 231 -14.04 17.18 -3.08
N GLY A 232 -14.91 16.17 -3.05
CA GLY A 232 -15.46 15.61 -1.82
C GLY A 232 -14.37 15.08 -0.90
N PHE A 233 -13.40 14.35 -1.45
CA PHE A 233 -12.26 13.82 -0.72
C PHE A 233 -11.48 14.94 0.00
N ASN A 234 -11.24 16.06 -0.67
CA ASN A 234 -10.51 17.20 -0.09
C ASN A 234 -11.34 18.03 0.90
N THR A 235 -12.62 18.23 0.64
CA THR A 235 -13.43 19.26 1.33
C THR A 235 -14.51 18.69 2.25
N GLY A 236 -14.82 17.40 2.14
CA GLY A 236 -16.00 16.77 2.71
C GLY A 236 -17.29 16.96 1.90
N TRP A 237 -17.26 17.72 0.80
CA TRP A 237 -18.46 18.07 0.03
C TRP A 237 -18.27 17.83 -1.48
N CYS A 238 -19.04 16.89 -2.02
CA CYS A 238 -18.97 16.51 -3.44
C CYS A 238 -20.04 17.19 -4.32
N THR A 239 -20.94 18.00 -3.76
CA THR A 239 -22.00 18.70 -4.50
C THR A 239 -21.46 19.54 -5.65
N LYS A 240 -22.12 19.56 -6.83
CA LYS A 240 -21.59 20.27 -8.01
C LYS A 240 -21.27 21.73 -7.68
N ALA A 241 -20.04 22.16 -7.94
CA ALA A 241 -19.65 23.55 -7.73
C ALA A 241 -20.37 24.49 -8.71
N GLU A 242 -20.65 25.71 -8.26
CA GLU A 242 -21.28 26.77 -9.07
C GLU A 242 -20.33 27.32 -10.14
N ASP A 243 -19.02 27.25 -9.90
CA ASP A 243 -17.97 27.69 -10.81
C ASP A 243 -16.88 26.63 -10.99
N ASP A 244 -16.26 26.61 -12.17
CA ASP A 244 -15.17 25.68 -12.49
C ASP A 244 -13.88 25.98 -11.72
N GLY A 245 -13.73 27.19 -11.17
CA GLY A 245 -12.58 27.58 -10.37
C GLY A 245 -12.43 26.74 -9.10
N ALA A 246 -13.54 26.21 -8.57
CA ALA A 246 -13.54 25.31 -7.42
C ALA A 246 -12.78 23.99 -7.65
N TYR A 247 -12.55 23.58 -8.90
CA TYR A 247 -11.82 22.34 -9.23
C TYR A 247 -10.37 22.60 -9.65
N ALA A 248 -10.07 23.83 -10.10
CA ALA A 248 -8.85 24.17 -10.82
C ALA A 248 -7.56 23.82 -10.06
N THR A 249 -7.54 24.02 -8.75
CA THR A 249 -6.34 23.85 -7.89
C THR A 249 -6.24 22.46 -7.26
N TYR A 250 -7.24 21.61 -7.48
CA TYR A 250 -7.30 20.28 -6.86
C TYR A 250 -7.63 19.21 -7.90
N ALA A 251 -8.90 18.98 -8.22
CA ALA A 251 -9.31 17.90 -9.12
C ALA A 251 -8.70 18.05 -10.53
N ASP A 252 -8.68 19.27 -11.07
CA ASP A 252 -8.17 19.51 -12.42
C ASP A 252 -6.63 19.46 -12.48
N GLU A 253 -5.95 19.79 -11.38
CA GLU A 253 -4.51 19.66 -11.25
C GLU A 253 -4.10 18.18 -11.08
N ILE A 254 -4.89 17.40 -10.32
CA ILE A 254 -4.75 15.94 -10.23
C ILE A 254 -4.86 15.30 -11.62
N CYS A 255 -5.86 15.71 -12.42
CA CYS A 255 -6.02 15.21 -13.78
C CYS A 255 -4.82 15.55 -14.69
N ALA A 256 -4.22 16.73 -14.55
CA ALA A 256 -3.01 17.09 -15.30
C ALA A 256 -1.79 16.25 -14.89
N MET A 257 -1.61 16.00 -13.58
CA MET A 257 -0.53 15.13 -13.09
C MET A 257 -0.75 13.67 -13.48
N ALA A 258 -1.99 13.19 -13.47
CA ALA A 258 -2.34 11.85 -13.97
C ALA A 258 -1.93 11.68 -15.43
N GLN A 259 -2.27 12.64 -16.29
CA GLN A 259 -1.85 12.63 -17.70
C GLN A 259 -0.34 12.66 -17.86
N PHE A 260 0.39 13.37 -16.99
CA PHE A 260 1.86 13.31 -16.98
C PHE A 260 2.36 11.89 -16.71
N TYR A 261 1.88 11.21 -15.67
CA TYR A 261 2.31 9.85 -15.37
C TYR A 261 2.02 8.87 -16.52
N TYR A 262 0.83 8.99 -17.12
CA TYR A 262 0.39 8.12 -18.20
C TYR A 262 1.17 8.36 -19.50
N TYR A 263 1.23 9.62 -19.97
CA TYR A 263 1.78 9.93 -21.30
C TYR A 263 3.29 10.15 -21.32
N GLU A 264 3.91 10.56 -20.21
CA GLU A 264 5.38 10.66 -20.11
C GLU A 264 6.03 9.32 -19.73
N GLY A 265 5.24 8.28 -19.40
CA GLY A 265 5.74 6.92 -19.16
C GLY A 265 6.33 6.71 -17.77
N HIS A 266 5.75 7.33 -16.74
CA HIS A 266 6.25 7.30 -15.36
C HIS A 266 5.33 6.54 -14.40
N LEU A 267 4.52 5.60 -14.90
CA LEU A 267 3.65 4.77 -14.06
C LEU A 267 4.45 3.82 -13.15
N TYR A 268 5.63 3.37 -13.55
CA TYR A 268 6.26 2.21 -12.91
C TYR A 268 7.65 2.46 -12.35
N ASP A 269 8.17 3.68 -12.44
CA ASP A 269 9.53 4.05 -12.01
C ASP A 269 9.53 4.92 -10.74
N ASN A 270 10.68 5.50 -10.40
CA ASN A 270 10.82 6.42 -9.26
C ASN A 270 10.58 7.89 -9.63
N VAL A 271 10.09 8.20 -10.84
CA VAL A 271 9.83 9.58 -11.26
C VAL A 271 8.52 10.08 -10.66
N PHE A 272 8.51 11.31 -10.17
CA PHE A 272 7.31 11.96 -9.65
C PHE A 272 7.26 13.45 -9.99
N THR A 273 6.04 13.99 -10.04
CA THR A 273 5.76 15.43 -10.18
C THR A 273 5.05 15.94 -8.91
N TRP A 274 4.81 17.24 -8.84
CA TRP A 274 4.24 17.93 -7.67
C TRP A 274 3.29 19.05 -8.07
N THR A 275 2.47 19.49 -7.12
CA THR A 275 1.63 20.69 -7.27
C THR A 275 2.48 21.88 -7.67
N SER A 276 2.08 22.64 -8.70
CA SER A 276 2.82 23.80 -9.25
C SER A 276 4.11 23.49 -10.03
N ALA A 277 4.41 22.21 -10.28
CA ALA A 277 5.41 21.79 -11.27
C ALA A 277 5.24 22.57 -12.58
N ASN A 278 6.32 23.08 -13.15
CA ASN A 278 6.28 23.95 -14.32
C ASN A 278 7.29 23.51 -15.37
N GLY A 279 6.84 23.36 -16.61
CA GLY A 279 7.63 22.88 -17.73
C GLY A 279 6.74 22.28 -18.82
N ASP A 280 7.25 22.16 -20.03
CA ASP A 280 6.45 21.75 -21.19
C ASP A 280 5.82 20.36 -21.01
N LYS A 281 6.51 19.45 -20.30
CA LYS A 281 6.02 18.10 -20.02
C LYS A 281 4.79 18.04 -19.12
N ILE A 282 4.54 19.03 -18.26
CA ILE A 282 3.35 19.07 -17.39
C ILE A 282 2.33 20.13 -17.84
N ASN A 283 2.81 21.28 -18.31
CA ASN A 283 1.96 22.43 -18.68
C ASN A 283 0.99 22.10 -19.81
N LYS A 284 1.38 21.23 -20.75
CA LYS A 284 0.53 20.84 -21.88
C LYS A 284 -0.74 20.09 -21.47
N TYR A 285 -0.78 19.50 -20.27
CA TYR A 285 -1.97 18.83 -19.73
C TYR A 285 -2.90 19.77 -18.96
N ARG A 286 -2.49 21.04 -18.76
CA ARG A 286 -3.30 22.05 -18.08
C ARG A 286 -4.29 22.73 -19.02
N THR A 287 -5.10 21.94 -19.73
CA THR A 287 -6.12 22.44 -20.68
C THR A 287 -7.51 22.61 -20.04
N ALA A 288 -8.41 23.35 -20.67
CA ALA A 288 -9.77 23.52 -20.14
C ALA A 288 -10.61 22.22 -20.22
N ASP A 289 -10.33 21.38 -21.22
CA ASP A 289 -11.00 20.13 -21.59
C ASP A 289 -10.26 18.88 -21.09
N ARG A 290 -9.33 19.02 -20.16
CA ARG A 290 -8.44 17.92 -19.71
C ARG A 290 -9.14 16.62 -19.30
N TRP A 291 -10.39 16.72 -18.84
CA TRP A 291 -11.19 15.57 -18.44
C TRP A 291 -11.71 14.73 -19.62
N ASP A 292 -11.63 15.23 -20.85
CA ASP A 292 -11.88 14.44 -22.06
C ASP A 292 -10.94 13.22 -22.13
N TRP A 293 -9.77 13.28 -21.49
CA TRP A 293 -8.87 12.14 -21.32
C TRP A 293 -9.50 10.97 -20.55
N TRP A 294 -10.43 11.23 -19.63
CA TRP A 294 -11.09 10.18 -18.86
C TRP A 294 -11.92 9.25 -19.77
N GLY A 295 -12.46 9.77 -20.87
CA GLY A 295 -13.20 9.00 -21.86
C GLY A 295 -14.69 8.85 -21.56
N ASP A 296 -15.31 7.85 -22.17
CA ASP A 296 -16.76 7.63 -22.24
C ASP A 296 -17.27 6.50 -21.34
N GLY A 297 -16.43 6.02 -20.41
CA GLY A 297 -16.85 5.03 -19.43
C GLY A 297 -17.93 5.63 -18.52
N VAL A 298 -18.95 4.82 -18.22
CA VAL A 298 -20.15 5.26 -17.50
C VAL A 298 -20.05 4.82 -16.04
N PRO A 299 -19.94 5.76 -15.09
CA PRO A 299 -20.01 5.46 -13.66
C PRO A 299 -21.30 4.73 -13.29
N SER A 300 -21.22 3.75 -12.39
CA SER A 300 -22.39 2.96 -12.01
C SER A 300 -22.31 2.42 -10.59
N MET A 301 -23.48 2.34 -9.94
CA MET A 301 -23.71 1.60 -8.69
C MET A 301 -24.23 0.18 -8.93
N ALA A 302 -24.07 -0.34 -10.16
CA ALA A 302 -24.45 -1.70 -10.48
C ALA A 302 -23.69 -2.71 -9.60
N PRO A 303 -24.34 -3.81 -9.17
CA PRO A 303 -23.67 -4.84 -8.39
C PRO A 303 -22.44 -5.39 -9.13
N ILE A 304 -21.33 -5.53 -8.42
CA ILE A 304 -20.14 -6.18 -8.96
C ILE A 304 -20.39 -7.68 -9.00
N ALA A 305 -20.18 -8.30 -10.16
CA ALA A 305 -20.25 -9.74 -10.26
C ALA A 305 -19.13 -10.34 -9.39
N GLU A 306 -19.50 -11.10 -8.36
CA GLU A 306 -18.53 -11.81 -7.53
C GLU A 306 -17.66 -12.71 -8.43
N LYS A 307 -16.40 -12.34 -8.62
CA LYS A 307 -15.37 -13.35 -8.91
C LYS A 307 -15.25 -14.18 -7.64
N GLN A 308 -15.64 -15.44 -7.70
CA GLN A 308 -15.33 -16.39 -6.63
C GLN A 308 -13.81 -16.59 -6.53
N GLU A 309 -13.17 -15.79 -5.69
CA GLU A 309 -11.87 -16.03 -5.07
C GLU A 309 -12.07 -16.07 -3.54
N PRO A 310 -11.22 -16.78 -2.78
CA PRO A 310 -11.62 -17.37 -1.50
C PRO A 310 -11.91 -16.29 -0.46
N ASP A 311 -13.17 -16.30 -0.04
CA ASP A 311 -13.77 -15.55 1.05
C ASP A 311 -12.85 -15.53 2.28
N THR A 312 -12.19 -14.40 2.55
CA THR A 312 -11.59 -14.12 3.85
C THR A 312 -12.70 -13.63 4.77
N THR A 313 -13.56 -14.55 5.19
CA THR A 313 -14.67 -14.27 6.10
C THR A 313 -14.12 -13.88 7.47
N THR A 314 -14.14 -12.59 7.79
CA THR A 314 -14.01 -12.11 9.17
C THR A 314 -15.25 -12.54 9.96
N THR A 315 -15.17 -13.68 10.64
CA THR A 315 -16.25 -14.17 11.50
C THR A 315 -16.13 -13.57 12.89
N THR A 316 -16.99 -12.59 13.20
CA THR A 316 -17.29 -12.21 14.59
C THR A 316 -17.98 -13.39 15.28
N THR A 317 -17.25 -14.15 16.09
CA THR A 317 -17.82 -15.29 16.83
C THR A 317 -18.41 -14.80 18.15
N THR A 318 -19.75 -14.70 18.21
CA THR A 318 -20.50 -14.85 19.45
C THR A 318 -20.72 -16.34 19.71
N THR A 319 -20.31 -16.80 20.89
CA THR A 319 -20.38 -18.18 21.35
C THR A 319 -21.82 -18.71 21.37
N SER A 320 -22.10 -19.72 20.56
CA SER A 320 -23.11 -20.75 20.89
C SER A 320 -22.77 -22.08 20.23
N SER A 321 -22.73 -23.09 21.08
CA SER A 321 -22.45 -24.49 20.78
C SER A 321 -23.60 -25.15 20.04
N THR A 322 -23.34 -25.85 18.93
CA THR A 322 -24.14 -27.01 18.50
C THR A 322 -23.31 -27.97 17.62
N THR A 323 -23.57 -29.25 17.84
CA THR A 323 -22.88 -30.49 17.47
C THR A 323 -23.14 -30.97 16.02
N THR A 324 -22.08 -31.44 15.34
CA THR A 324 -21.96 -32.55 14.34
C THR A 324 -22.92 -32.56 13.12
N THR A 325 -22.46 -32.67 11.86
CA THR A 325 -22.04 -33.95 11.22
C THR A 325 -21.34 -33.69 9.88
N THR A 326 -20.12 -34.24 9.72
CA THR A 326 -19.32 -34.22 8.49
C THR A 326 -19.66 -35.45 7.64
N THR A 327 -20.05 -35.22 6.39
CA THR A 327 -20.15 -36.27 5.36
C THR A 327 -18.91 -36.16 4.46
N THR A 328 -18.04 -37.16 4.55
CA THR A 328 -16.84 -37.31 3.72
C THR A 328 -17.24 -37.84 2.34
N SER A 329 -16.73 -37.24 1.28
CA SER A 329 -16.68 -37.84 -0.06
C SER A 329 -15.24 -37.86 -0.55
N GLU A 330 -14.73 -39.08 -0.72
CA GLU A 330 -13.47 -39.44 -1.37
C GLU A 330 -13.54 -39.14 -2.87
N THR A 331 -12.42 -38.81 -3.53
CA THR A 331 -12.11 -39.21 -4.91
C THR A 331 -10.62 -38.99 -5.24
N THR A 332 -9.91 -40.11 -5.40
CA THR A 332 -8.73 -40.47 -6.25
C THR A 332 -7.71 -39.41 -6.67
N THR A 333 -6.44 -39.54 -6.27
CA THR A 333 -5.36 -40.43 -6.79
C THR A 333 -4.85 -40.07 -8.19
N SER A 334 -3.61 -39.58 -8.25
CA SER A 334 -2.66 -39.94 -9.32
C SER A 334 -1.25 -40.05 -8.73
N SER A 335 -0.60 -41.11 -9.17
CA SER A 335 0.55 -41.81 -8.62
C SER A 335 1.89 -41.18 -8.98
N VAL A 336 2.83 -41.18 -8.03
CA VAL A 336 4.26 -41.39 -8.32
C VAL A 336 4.83 -42.43 -7.36
N THR A 337 5.61 -43.30 -7.94
CA THR A 337 6.12 -44.58 -7.45
C THR A 337 6.99 -44.47 -6.20
N THR A 338 6.66 -45.36 -5.27
CA THR A 338 7.33 -45.79 -4.05
C THR A 338 8.82 -46.15 -4.23
N THR A 339 9.66 -45.75 -3.27
CA THR A 339 10.72 -46.62 -2.75
C THR A 339 10.62 -46.61 -1.23
N SER A 340 9.99 -47.64 -0.69
CA SER A 340 9.94 -47.94 0.74
C SER A 340 11.15 -48.78 1.11
N THR A 341 11.95 -48.28 2.04
CA THR A 341 12.82 -49.11 2.88
C THR A 341 12.36 -48.99 4.32
N THR A 342 11.76 -50.06 4.82
CA THR A 342 11.53 -50.32 6.25
C THR A 342 12.87 -50.58 6.93
N SER A 343 13.22 -49.78 7.95
CA SER A 343 14.21 -50.14 8.97
C SER A 343 14.03 -49.25 10.20
N ASP A 344 13.78 -49.91 11.32
CA ASP A 344 13.83 -49.37 12.68
C ASP A 344 15.22 -48.74 12.98
N GLY A 345 15.25 -47.65 13.76
CA GLY A 345 16.46 -47.08 14.36
C GLY A 345 17.17 -45.96 13.60
N ASN A 346 16.96 -44.72 14.06
CA ASN A 346 17.70 -43.48 13.74
C ASN A 346 17.36 -42.83 12.38
N GLU A 347 16.18 -42.19 12.31
CA GLU A 347 15.79 -41.37 11.17
C GLU A 347 16.80 -40.24 10.97
N LYS A 348 17.45 -40.22 9.80
CA LYS A 348 18.39 -39.17 9.42
C LYS A 348 17.65 -37.82 9.43
N ARG A 349 18.11 -36.89 10.27
CA ARG A 349 17.61 -35.51 10.33
C ARG A 349 17.63 -34.90 8.92
N VAL A 350 16.51 -34.35 8.48
CA VAL A 350 16.38 -33.60 7.24
C VAL A 350 16.28 -32.13 7.65
N TYR A 351 17.39 -31.40 7.51
CA TYR A 351 17.45 -29.99 7.91
C TYR A 351 16.52 -29.17 7.01
N GLY A 352 15.59 -28.44 7.63
CA GLY A 352 14.57 -27.63 6.96
C GLY A 352 13.19 -28.29 6.83
N ASP A 353 13.04 -29.60 7.07
CA ASP A 353 11.77 -30.33 6.95
C ASP A 353 10.96 -30.22 8.25
N ALA A 354 10.35 -29.05 8.46
CA ALA A 354 9.58 -28.72 9.65
C ALA A 354 8.29 -29.53 9.75
N ASN A 355 7.67 -29.88 8.62
CA ASN A 355 6.40 -30.60 8.59
C ASN A 355 6.55 -32.14 8.62
N CYS A 356 7.78 -32.65 8.53
CA CYS A 356 8.16 -34.06 8.53
C CYS A 356 7.61 -34.87 7.33
N ASP A 357 7.39 -34.24 6.18
CA ASP A 357 6.91 -34.92 4.97
C ASP A 357 8.05 -35.49 4.08
N GLY A 358 9.31 -35.19 4.43
CA GLY A 358 10.50 -35.69 3.75
C GLY A 358 10.98 -34.81 2.59
N ALA A 359 10.30 -33.70 2.29
CA ALA A 359 10.77 -32.64 1.41
C ALA A 359 11.13 -31.38 2.21
N VAL A 360 11.85 -30.45 1.57
CA VAL A 360 12.07 -29.10 2.11
C VAL A 360 11.47 -28.14 1.09
N ASP A 361 10.37 -27.50 1.46
CA ASP A 361 9.65 -26.56 0.61
C ASP A 361 8.99 -25.42 1.41
N MET A 362 8.14 -24.64 0.75
CA MET A 362 7.51 -23.47 1.39
C MET A 362 6.53 -23.85 2.52
N SER A 363 6.04 -25.10 2.52
CA SER A 363 5.16 -25.61 3.58
C SER A 363 5.87 -25.68 4.93
N ASP A 364 7.17 -25.94 4.94
CA ASP A 364 7.99 -25.93 6.16
C ASP A 364 8.12 -24.54 6.74
N VAL A 365 8.38 -23.56 5.87
CA VAL A 365 8.45 -22.14 6.21
C VAL A 365 7.11 -21.68 6.80
N VAL A 366 6.00 -22.05 6.16
CA VAL A 366 4.65 -21.72 6.63
C VAL A 366 4.39 -22.34 8.01
N LEU A 367 4.73 -23.61 8.22
CA LEU A 367 4.52 -24.26 9.52
C LEU A 367 5.37 -23.63 10.63
N ILE A 368 6.63 -23.27 10.36
CA ILE A 368 7.48 -22.53 11.32
C ILE A 368 6.83 -21.20 11.70
N MET A 369 6.43 -20.40 10.71
CA MET A 369 5.83 -19.08 10.96
C MET A 369 4.48 -19.21 11.66
N GLN A 370 3.68 -20.22 11.33
CA GLN A 370 2.42 -20.53 12.01
C GLN A 370 2.62 -20.95 13.47
N ALA A 371 3.63 -21.79 13.74
CA ALA A 371 3.97 -22.23 15.09
C ALA A 371 4.43 -21.07 15.98
N LEU A 372 5.15 -20.09 15.41
CA LEU A 372 5.57 -18.87 16.11
C LEU A 372 4.42 -17.89 16.34
N ALA A 373 3.57 -17.67 15.33
CA ALA A 373 2.47 -16.71 15.38
C ALA A 373 1.29 -17.19 16.23
N ASN A 374 1.01 -18.51 16.25
CA ASN A 374 -0.05 -19.09 17.06
C ASN A 374 0.35 -20.46 17.65
N PRO A 375 1.19 -20.46 18.70
CA PRO A 375 1.67 -21.69 19.33
C PRO A 375 0.56 -22.59 19.88
N ASN A 376 -0.57 -22.00 20.31
CA ASN A 376 -1.72 -22.75 20.84
C ASN A 376 -2.41 -23.63 19.77
N LYS A 377 -2.24 -23.28 18.49
CA LYS A 377 -2.80 -24.06 17.38
C LYS A 377 -1.74 -24.88 16.65
N TYR A 378 -0.57 -24.30 16.38
CA TYR A 378 0.45 -24.92 15.53
C TYR A 378 1.80 -25.16 16.22
N GLY A 379 1.96 -24.78 17.48
CA GLY A 379 3.18 -25.06 18.26
C GLY A 379 3.30 -26.54 18.66
N LEU A 380 4.29 -26.86 19.51
CA LEU A 380 4.56 -28.24 19.95
C LEU A 380 3.38 -28.95 20.63
N GLU A 381 2.52 -28.18 21.30
CA GLU A 381 1.30 -28.63 21.98
C GLU A 381 0.04 -28.08 21.30
N GLY A 382 0.13 -27.81 19.99
CA GLY A 382 -0.92 -27.18 19.22
C GLY A 382 -2.18 -28.04 19.10
N THR A 383 -3.33 -27.39 18.95
CA THR A 383 -4.61 -28.09 18.76
C THR A 383 -4.83 -28.63 17.34
N ASP A 384 -4.02 -28.20 16.35
CA ASP A 384 -4.16 -28.62 14.96
C ASP A 384 -3.52 -29.99 14.70
N SER A 385 -4.17 -30.87 13.92
CA SER A 385 -3.64 -32.20 13.60
C SER A 385 -2.26 -32.20 12.90
N LYS A 386 -1.87 -31.07 12.28
CA LYS A 386 -0.57 -30.86 11.63
C LYS A 386 0.27 -29.81 12.37
N HIS A 387 0.04 -29.62 13.67
CA HIS A 387 0.87 -28.76 14.48
C HIS A 387 2.34 -29.24 14.46
N LEU A 388 3.26 -28.32 14.72
CA LEU A 388 4.68 -28.59 14.78
C LEU A 388 4.97 -29.72 15.78
N THR A 389 5.74 -30.72 15.36
CA THR A 389 6.16 -31.83 16.24
C THR A 389 7.55 -31.58 16.82
N THR A 390 7.96 -32.32 17.85
CA THR A 390 9.34 -32.20 18.38
C THR A 390 10.38 -32.50 17.30
N LYS A 391 10.14 -33.50 16.45
CA LYS A 391 11.03 -33.82 15.32
C LYS A 391 11.04 -32.69 14.28
N GLY A 392 9.87 -32.16 13.93
CA GLY A 392 9.74 -31.02 13.03
C GLY A 392 10.45 -29.79 13.56
N SER A 393 10.38 -29.56 14.88
CA SER A 393 11.10 -28.49 15.57
C SER A 393 12.61 -28.66 15.48
N ASP A 394 13.11 -29.87 15.68
CA ASP A 394 14.54 -30.15 15.52
C ASP A 394 14.95 -30.03 14.05
N ASN A 395 14.16 -30.50 13.09
CA ASN A 395 14.47 -30.33 11.67
C ASN A 395 14.50 -28.85 11.24
N ALA A 396 13.58 -28.04 11.78
CA ALA A 396 13.42 -26.63 11.48
C ALA A 396 14.51 -25.72 12.05
N ASP A 397 15.14 -26.09 13.18
CA ASP A 397 16.21 -25.30 13.84
C ASP A 397 17.53 -25.38 13.04
N VAL A 398 17.61 -24.57 11.98
CA VAL A 398 18.70 -24.52 10.98
C VAL A 398 19.52 -23.22 11.07
N ASP A 399 19.06 -22.22 11.82
CA ASP A 399 19.79 -21.00 12.12
C ASP A 399 20.63 -21.15 13.40
N THR A 400 21.96 -21.20 13.23
CA THR A 400 22.90 -21.33 14.35
C THR A 400 23.03 -20.08 15.24
N SER A 401 22.39 -18.96 14.87
CA SER A 401 22.52 -17.70 15.62
C SER A 401 21.82 -17.74 16.98
N SER A 402 20.85 -18.63 17.15
CA SER A 402 20.10 -18.83 18.39
C SER A 402 19.78 -20.32 18.61
N LYS A 403 19.20 -20.68 19.76
CA LYS A 403 18.80 -22.06 20.06
C LYS A 403 17.29 -22.17 20.05
N GLY A 404 16.76 -23.11 19.27
CA GLY A 404 15.32 -23.28 19.08
C GLY A 404 14.80 -22.42 17.92
N ILE A 405 13.61 -22.76 17.44
CA ILE A 405 13.07 -22.17 16.21
C ILE A 405 12.71 -20.69 16.41
N THR A 406 13.10 -19.90 15.43
CA THR A 406 12.83 -18.47 15.29
C THR A 406 12.40 -18.16 13.85
N ALA A 407 12.06 -16.89 13.58
CA ALA A 407 11.78 -16.46 12.22
C ALA A 407 13.01 -16.57 11.29
N ASN A 408 14.23 -16.58 11.84
CA ASN A 408 15.45 -16.72 11.05
C ASN A 408 15.61 -18.12 10.46
N ASP A 409 15.03 -19.15 11.09
CA ASP A 409 14.99 -20.50 10.53
C ASP A 409 14.15 -20.58 9.26
N ALA A 410 12.96 -19.95 9.31
CA ALA A 410 12.10 -19.80 8.15
C ALA A 410 12.81 -19.03 7.02
N LEU A 411 13.49 -17.92 7.36
CA LEU A 411 14.28 -17.17 6.39
C LEU A 411 15.42 -18.01 5.80
N ARG A 412 16.13 -18.79 6.61
CA ARG A 412 17.25 -19.61 6.16
C ARG A 412 16.81 -20.74 5.22
N ILE A 413 15.62 -21.30 5.43
CA ILE A 413 14.97 -22.25 4.51
C ILE A 413 14.59 -21.54 3.21
N GLN A 414 13.99 -20.35 3.26
CA GLN A 414 13.68 -19.57 2.05
C GLN A 414 14.93 -19.26 1.22
N GLU A 415 16.04 -18.88 1.87
CA GLU A 415 17.33 -18.66 1.21
C GLU A 415 17.85 -19.94 0.52
N TYR A 416 17.63 -21.11 1.12
CA TYR A 416 18.00 -22.40 0.56
C TYR A 416 17.17 -22.75 -0.68
N LEU A 417 15.85 -22.51 -0.62
CA LEU A 417 14.94 -22.69 -1.77
C LEU A 417 15.28 -21.74 -2.93
N LEU A 418 15.79 -20.55 -2.62
CA LEU A 418 16.28 -19.57 -3.60
C LEU A 418 17.73 -19.82 -4.04
N HIS A 419 18.35 -20.92 -3.61
CA HIS A 419 19.73 -21.28 -3.91
C HIS A 419 20.78 -20.22 -3.51
N LYS A 420 20.45 -19.32 -2.57
CA LYS A 420 21.40 -18.35 -2.00
C LYS A 420 22.41 -19.01 -1.05
N VAL A 421 22.04 -20.16 -0.51
CA VAL A 421 22.79 -21.00 0.40
C VAL A 421 22.65 -22.45 -0.07
N THR A 422 23.74 -23.21 -0.03
CA THR A 422 23.80 -24.54 -0.65
C THR A 422 23.45 -25.68 0.30
N THR A 423 23.40 -25.40 1.61
CA THR A 423 23.06 -26.38 2.66
C THR A 423 22.34 -25.72 3.82
N LEU A 424 21.47 -26.50 4.47
CA LEU A 424 20.82 -26.20 5.75
C LEU A 424 21.47 -26.96 6.92
N GLU A 425 22.44 -27.84 6.64
CA GLU A 425 23.22 -28.47 7.70
C GLU A 425 24.12 -27.39 8.35
N PRO A 426 24.03 -27.18 9.68
CA PRO A 426 24.92 -26.26 10.37
C PRO A 426 26.37 -26.77 10.27
N GLU A 427 27.30 -25.89 9.89
CA GLU A 427 28.73 -26.22 9.82
C GLU A 427 29.23 -26.65 11.21
N LYS A 428 29.94 -27.78 11.27
CA LYS A 428 30.48 -28.36 12.51
C LYS A 428 31.71 -27.65 13.04
#